data_AF-A0A6A4W9G3-F1
#
_entry.id   AF-A0A6A4W9G3-F1
#
_cell.length_a   1.000
_cell.length_b   1.000
_cell.length_c   1.000
_cell.angle_alpha   90.00
_cell.angle_beta   90.00
_cell.angle_gamma   90.00
#
_symmetry.space_group_name_H-M   'P 1'
#
loop_
_entity.id
_entity.type
_entity.pdbx_description
1 polymer ?
#
loop_
_entity_poly.entity_id
_entity_poly.type
_entity_poly.pdbx_seq_one_letter_code
_entity_poly.pdbx_strand_id
1 'polypeptide(L)'
;MQQLYQQQLQQQQQQQQRPAAVETSGGGAAEPQPVGASEHAAEPAAPAAPAAPASSQGDAAGTGTGTAVPPAVSAAMAAVQTPETEALLESGADRSLRETDGLLAESAGEESDSGDEHVPDVGSASMWTRKDLAEFKQAIKAEGGDAVLKVGHGETVTIRVPTHEDGTCLFWEFATDSYDIGFGVFFEWGPSEDSEVTIHISESEDEDEDPENADDPERGAHAAAEDRPLTTCVIPVYRRDCHQEVYAGSHVYPGQGVYQLKFDNSYSLWRSKTLYYRVYYTR
;
A
#
# COMPACT_ATOMS: atom_id res chain seq x y z
N MET A 1 -17.54 35.57 -3.38
CA MET A 1 -16.39 34.72 -3.77
C MET A 1 -15.17 35.53 -4.23
N GLN A 2 -15.27 36.40 -5.24
CA GLN A 2 -14.09 37.11 -5.79
C GLN A 2 -13.40 38.09 -4.80
N GLN A 3 -14.16 38.77 -3.93
CA GLN A 3 -13.58 39.68 -2.92
C GLN A 3 -12.84 38.94 -1.80
N LEU A 4 -13.32 37.79 -1.36
CA LEU A 4 -12.65 36.96 -0.35
C LEU A 4 -11.31 36.41 -0.87
N TYR A 5 -11.28 36.03 -2.15
CA TYR A 5 -10.05 35.57 -2.80
C TYR A 5 -8.98 36.67 -2.90
N GLN A 6 -9.37 37.89 -3.25
CA GLN A 6 -8.44 39.03 -3.27
C GLN A 6 -7.92 39.36 -1.86
N GLN A 7 -8.77 39.28 -0.84
CA GLN A 7 -8.36 39.49 0.55
C GLN A 7 -7.36 38.42 1.02
N GLN A 8 -7.55 37.16 0.62
CA GLN A 8 -6.63 36.08 0.97
C GLN A 8 -5.25 36.25 0.30
N LEU A 9 -5.21 36.65 -0.97
CA LEU A 9 -3.97 36.97 -1.69
C LEU A 9 -3.20 38.12 -1.04
N GLN A 10 -3.92 39.15 -0.59
CA GLN A 10 -3.31 40.32 0.05
C GLN A 10 -2.70 39.96 1.41
N GLN A 11 -3.36 39.10 2.17
CA GLN A 11 -2.88 38.63 3.47
C GLN A 11 -1.63 37.74 3.33
N GLN A 12 -1.57 36.90 2.29
CA GLN A 12 -0.42 36.05 1.99
C GLN A 12 0.82 36.88 1.58
N GLN A 13 0.65 37.94 0.78
CA GLN A 13 1.76 38.84 0.43
C GLN A 13 2.28 39.61 1.65
N GLN A 14 1.42 39.97 2.60
CA GLN A 14 1.81 40.71 3.80
C GLN A 14 2.61 39.84 4.79
N GLN A 15 2.35 38.52 4.85
CA GLN A 15 3.17 37.59 5.63
C GLN A 15 4.57 37.39 5.04
N GLN A 16 4.71 37.40 3.71
CA GLN A 16 6.01 37.26 3.05
C GLN A 16 6.89 38.51 3.18
N GLN A 17 6.30 39.67 3.44
CA GLN A 17 7.03 40.94 3.62
C GLN A 17 7.36 41.27 5.08
N ARG A 18 7.03 40.41 6.06
CA ARG A 18 7.47 40.62 7.44
C ARG A 18 8.97 40.31 7.55
N PRO A 19 9.84 41.28 7.87
CA PRO A 19 11.22 40.98 8.18
C PRO A 19 11.29 40.17 9.49
N ALA A 20 12.17 39.18 9.54
CA ALA A 20 12.48 38.45 10.76
C ALA A 20 13.03 39.45 11.79
N ALA A 21 12.27 39.70 12.85
CA ALA A 21 12.74 40.51 13.96
C ALA A 21 13.88 39.75 14.65
N VAL A 22 15.09 40.33 14.57
CA VAL A 22 16.24 39.92 15.37
C VAL A 22 15.92 40.22 16.84
N GLU A 23 15.82 39.17 17.66
CA GLU A 23 15.80 39.31 19.11
C GLU A 23 17.20 39.72 19.58
N THR A 24 17.42 41.02 19.73
CA THR A 24 18.51 41.56 20.56
C THR A 24 18.00 41.79 21.99
N SER A 25 18.55 41.05 22.95
CA SER A 25 18.57 41.45 24.36
C SER A 25 20.03 41.61 24.82
N GLY A 26 20.51 42.86 24.85
CA GLY A 26 21.61 43.27 25.71
C GLY A 26 21.09 43.44 27.15
N GLY A 27 21.90 43.55 28.21
CA GLY A 27 23.35 43.61 28.38
C GLY A 27 23.62 43.94 29.87
N GLY A 28 24.88 44.02 30.26
CA GLY A 28 25.27 44.60 31.56
C GLY A 28 26.54 43.99 32.16
N ALA A 29 27.63 44.75 32.11
CA ALA A 29 28.98 44.40 32.53
C ALA A 29 29.25 44.50 34.05
N ALA A 30 30.23 43.73 34.56
CA ALA A 30 31.39 44.23 35.34
C ALA A 30 32.30 43.09 35.85
N GLU A 31 33.59 43.15 35.50
CA GLU A 31 34.77 42.46 36.10
C GLU A 31 35.20 43.15 37.44
N PRO A 32 36.25 42.74 38.21
CA PRO A 32 37.31 41.74 37.96
C PRO A 32 37.72 40.76 39.11
N GLN A 33 38.30 39.60 38.72
CA GLN A 33 39.52 38.83 39.15
C GLN A 33 40.06 38.89 40.62
N PRO A 34 40.96 37.98 41.13
CA PRO A 34 41.91 37.09 40.40
C PRO A 34 42.31 35.70 41.01
N VAL A 35 43.24 35.02 40.29
CA VAL A 35 44.38 34.11 40.65
C VAL A 35 44.30 32.56 40.74
N GLY A 36 45.18 31.91 39.93
CA GLY A 36 45.85 30.61 40.17
C GLY A 36 45.92 29.70 38.92
N ALA A 37 46.90 29.80 38.00
CA ALA A 37 48.16 29.00 37.88
C ALA A 37 47.95 27.45 37.88
N SER A 38 48.53 26.57 37.05
CA SER A 38 49.65 26.56 36.08
C SER A 38 49.63 25.22 35.29
N GLU A 39 50.13 25.27 34.05
CA GLU A 39 50.77 24.32 33.11
C GLU A 39 50.83 22.76 33.26
N HIS A 40 50.97 22.14 32.06
CA HIS A 40 51.80 20.97 31.67
C HIS A 40 51.13 19.63 31.27
N ALA A 41 51.06 19.45 29.94
CA ALA A 41 51.72 18.42 29.11
C ALA A 41 51.33 16.92 29.16
N ALA A 42 51.24 16.40 27.91
CA ALA A 42 51.73 15.11 27.39
C ALA A 42 50.79 13.88 27.31
N GLU A 43 50.71 13.39 26.07
CA GLU A 43 50.36 12.06 25.57
C GLU A 43 51.13 10.92 26.27
N PRO A 44 50.65 9.66 26.21
CA PRO A 44 51.24 8.74 25.21
C PRO A 44 50.34 7.62 24.65
N ALA A 45 50.63 7.26 23.39
CA ALA A 45 50.79 5.92 22.76
C ALA A 45 50.15 4.61 23.32
N ALA A 46 49.65 3.81 22.36
CA ALA A 46 49.10 2.44 22.42
C ALA A 46 50.11 1.34 22.90
N PRO A 47 49.73 0.04 23.13
CA PRO A 47 49.43 -0.90 22.02
C PRO A 47 48.51 -2.14 22.31
N ALA A 48 48.03 -2.73 21.19
CA ALA A 48 47.88 -4.17 20.83
C ALA A 48 47.06 -5.20 21.66
N ALA A 49 46.44 -6.11 20.86
CA ALA A 49 45.59 -7.26 21.19
C ALA A 49 46.17 -8.32 22.14
N PRO A 50 45.36 -9.32 22.52
CA PRO A 50 45.74 -10.69 22.13
C PRO A 50 44.58 -11.60 21.64
N ALA A 51 45.02 -12.64 20.95
CA ALA A 51 44.28 -13.70 20.27
C ALA A 51 43.71 -14.79 21.19
N ALA A 52 42.80 -15.59 20.61
CA ALA A 52 42.31 -16.88 21.11
C ALA A 52 43.42 -17.96 21.23
N PRO A 53 43.18 -19.04 21.99
CA PRO A 53 42.78 -20.37 21.43
C PRO A 53 41.81 -21.12 22.37
N ALA A 54 41.32 -22.35 22.18
CA ALA A 54 40.91 -23.25 21.10
C ALA A 54 40.24 -24.48 21.76
N SER A 55 39.33 -25.16 21.04
CA SER A 55 39.04 -26.62 21.08
C SER A 55 38.17 -27.26 22.18
N SER A 56 37.01 -27.82 21.78
CA SER A 56 36.65 -29.27 21.86
C SER A 56 35.19 -29.47 21.37
N GLN A 57 34.97 -30.01 20.16
CA GLN A 57 34.55 -31.40 19.86
C GLN A 57 33.25 -31.86 20.55
N GLY A 58 32.24 -32.22 19.74
CA GLY A 58 31.03 -32.94 20.18
C GLY A 58 29.92 -33.00 19.13
N ASP A 59 29.91 -34.13 18.42
CA ASP A 59 28.99 -34.72 17.43
C ASP A 59 27.49 -34.33 17.31
N ALA A 60 27.07 -34.41 16.03
CA ALA A 60 25.91 -35.13 15.47
C ALA A 60 24.46 -34.60 15.58
N ALA A 61 23.94 -34.32 14.37
CA ALA A 61 22.70 -34.85 13.78
C ALA A 61 21.33 -34.31 14.23
N GLY A 62 20.56 -33.85 13.23
CA GLY A 62 19.18 -34.32 13.05
C GLY A 62 18.08 -33.28 13.22
N THR A 63 17.81 -32.55 12.14
CA THR A 63 16.48 -32.27 11.55
C THR A 63 15.26 -32.10 12.47
N GLY A 64 14.69 -30.90 12.43
CA GLY A 64 13.33 -30.61 12.93
C GLY A 64 13.00 -29.12 12.93
N THR A 65 13.22 -28.40 11.82
CA THR A 65 12.75 -27.02 11.70
C THR A 65 11.27 -27.05 11.32
N GLY A 66 10.40 -26.99 12.34
CA GLY A 66 9.01 -26.63 12.14
C GLY A 66 8.93 -25.20 11.64
N THR A 67 8.45 -25.03 10.40
CA THR A 67 8.08 -23.74 9.84
C THR A 67 6.94 -23.18 10.68
N ALA A 68 7.25 -22.27 11.59
CA ALA A 68 6.27 -21.53 12.34
C ALA A 68 5.68 -20.45 11.42
N VAL A 69 4.47 -20.71 10.92
CA VAL A 69 3.61 -19.70 10.31
C VAL A 69 3.37 -18.62 11.38
N PRO A 70 3.73 -17.34 11.14
CA PRO A 70 3.42 -16.28 12.10
C PRO A 70 1.90 -16.02 12.12
N PRO A 71 1.34 -15.61 13.27
CA PRO A 71 -0.09 -15.38 13.41
C PRO A 71 -0.55 -14.15 12.64
N ALA A 72 -1.82 -14.15 12.23
CA ALA A 72 -2.50 -12.99 11.66
C ALA A 72 -2.32 -11.76 12.57
N VAL A 73 -1.82 -10.67 12.01
CA VAL A 73 -1.62 -9.39 12.69
C VAL A 73 -2.71 -8.41 12.24
N SER A 74 -3.27 -7.70 13.22
CA SER A 74 -4.53 -6.93 13.15
C SER A 74 -4.23 -5.45 12.90
N ALA A 75 -4.58 -4.92 11.74
CA ALA A 75 -4.59 -3.47 11.50
C ALA A 75 -6.03 -2.92 11.57
N ALA A 76 -6.27 -1.95 12.45
CA ALA A 76 -7.58 -1.34 12.61
C ALA A 76 -7.90 -0.39 11.43
N MET A 77 -9.11 -0.50 10.86
CA MET A 77 -9.60 0.47 9.87
C MET A 77 -10.03 1.77 10.55
N ALA A 78 -9.47 2.90 10.12
CA ALA A 78 -9.94 4.21 10.55
C ALA A 78 -11.06 4.70 9.61
N ALA A 79 -12.24 4.99 10.17
CA ALA A 79 -13.30 5.70 9.47
C ALA A 79 -13.04 7.21 9.55
N VAL A 80 -12.75 7.87 8.41
CA VAL A 80 -12.59 9.34 8.37
C VAL A 80 -13.82 9.96 7.69
N GLN A 81 -14.62 10.70 8.45
CA GLN A 81 -15.73 11.50 7.93
C GLN A 81 -15.20 12.85 7.42
N THR A 82 -15.43 13.16 6.15
CA THR A 82 -15.20 14.52 5.60
C THR A 82 -16.54 15.21 5.33
N PRO A 83 -16.65 16.54 5.49
CA PRO A 83 -17.90 17.24 5.24
C PRO A 83 -18.14 17.41 3.73
N GLU A 84 -19.31 16.93 3.28
CA GLU A 84 -19.83 17.04 1.92
C GLU A 84 -20.07 18.50 1.52
N THR A 85 -19.77 18.84 0.26
CA THR A 85 -20.25 20.06 -0.39
C THR A 85 -20.98 19.68 -1.68
N GLU A 86 -22.31 19.74 -1.63
CA GLU A 86 -23.20 19.58 -2.77
C GLU A 86 -23.06 20.74 -3.77
N ALA A 87 -23.11 20.41 -5.07
CA ALA A 87 -23.46 21.35 -6.12
C ALA A 87 -24.46 20.70 -7.09
N LEU A 88 -25.54 21.43 -7.33
CA LEU A 88 -26.80 21.04 -7.95
C LEU A 88 -26.85 21.49 -9.43
N LEU A 89 -27.25 20.58 -10.33
CA LEU A 89 -28.01 20.71 -11.62
C LEU A 89 -27.47 21.56 -12.81
N GLU A 90 -27.50 21.01 -14.03
CA GLU A 90 -28.66 21.09 -14.94
C GLU A 90 -28.51 20.23 -16.22
N SER A 91 -29.67 19.84 -16.75
CA SER A 91 -29.94 18.97 -17.89
C SER A 91 -30.07 19.73 -19.22
N GLY A 92 -29.87 19.04 -20.34
CA GLY A 92 -30.16 19.54 -21.68
C GLY A 92 -30.31 18.41 -22.69
N ALA A 93 -31.55 18.16 -23.11
CA ALA A 93 -31.91 17.23 -24.17
C ALA A 93 -31.75 17.86 -25.56
N ASP A 94 -31.39 17.07 -26.58
CA ASP A 94 -32.01 17.19 -27.91
C ASP A 94 -31.94 15.88 -28.71
N ARG A 95 -32.99 15.65 -29.50
CA ARG A 95 -33.34 14.45 -30.27
C ARG A 95 -32.88 14.59 -31.72
N SER A 96 -32.51 13.49 -32.39
CA SER A 96 -32.87 13.34 -33.81
C SER A 96 -32.86 11.90 -34.30
N LEU A 97 -34.04 11.45 -34.74
CA LEU A 97 -34.34 10.24 -35.52
C LEU A 97 -33.98 10.46 -36.99
N ARG A 98 -33.47 9.43 -37.70
CA ARG A 98 -33.94 9.05 -39.05
C ARG A 98 -33.81 7.55 -39.32
N GLU A 99 -34.96 6.96 -39.59
CA GLU A 99 -35.29 5.69 -40.22
C GLU A 99 -34.76 5.58 -41.66
N THR A 100 -34.42 4.36 -42.11
CA THR A 100 -34.89 3.79 -43.39
C THR A 100 -34.87 2.25 -43.38
N ASP A 101 -36.00 1.69 -43.79
CA ASP A 101 -36.40 0.33 -44.16
C ASP A 101 -35.36 -0.67 -44.72
N GLY A 102 -35.57 -1.95 -44.41
CA GLY A 102 -36.10 -2.86 -45.44
C GLY A 102 -35.36 -4.17 -45.78
N LEU A 103 -35.78 -5.26 -45.09
CA LEU A 103 -36.08 -6.62 -45.60
C LEU A 103 -35.02 -7.76 -45.60
N LEU A 104 -35.27 -8.70 -44.67
CA LEU A 104 -35.41 -10.17 -44.76
C LEU A 104 -34.24 -11.07 -45.21
N ALA A 105 -33.79 -11.93 -44.28
CA ALA A 105 -33.73 -13.37 -44.49
C ALA A 105 -33.62 -14.11 -43.13
N GLU A 106 -34.57 -15.02 -42.89
CA GLU A 106 -34.60 -15.95 -41.76
C GLU A 106 -33.46 -16.98 -41.85
N SER A 107 -32.83 -17.28 -40.72
CA SER A 107 -32.09 -18.53 -40.52
C SER A 107 -32.20 -18.91 -39.06
N ALA A 108 -33.06 -19.87 -38.78
CA ALA A 108 -33.08 -20.61 -37.54
C ALA A 108 -31.73 -21.30 -37.33
N GLY A 109 -31.11 -21.09 -36.17
CA GLY A 109 -29.83 -21.67 -35.81
C GLY A 109 -29.62 -21.53 -34.31
N GLU A 110 -30.03 -22.57 -33.60
CA GLU A 110 -29.41 -23.10 -32.38
C GLU A 110 -29.12 -22.09 -31.26
N GLU A 111 -30.05 -22.10 -30.30
CA GLU A 111 -29.90 -21.54 -28.96
C GLU A 111 -28.80 -22.32 -28.22
N SER A 112 -27.53 -22.01 -28.51
CA SER A 112 -26.47 -22.25 -27.55
C SER A 112 -26.66 -21.24 -26.43
N ASP A 113 -27.34 -21.68 -25.38
CA ASP A 113 -27.27 -21.12 -24.04
C ASP A 113 -25.83 -21.27 -23.53
N SER A 114 -24.93 -20.46 -24.09
CA SER A 114 -23.67 -20.14 -23.46
C SER A 114 -24.04 -19.25 -22.29
N GLY A 115 -24.16 -19.85 -21.10
CA GLY A 115 -24.34 -19.12 -19.85
C GLY A 115 -23.35 -17.97 -19.81
N ASP A 116 -23.85 -16.78 -20.08
CA ASP A 116 -23.12 -15.53 -19.89
C ASP A 116 -23.00 -15.38 -18.37
N GLU A 117 -21.99 -16.01 -17.79
CA GLU A 117 -21.56 -15.74 -16.43
C GLU A 117 -21.14 -14.27 -16.40
N HIS A 118 -22.12 -13.41 -16.14
CA HIS A 118 -21.97 -11.97 -16.11
C HIS A 118 -20.96 -11.62 -15.02
N VAL A 119 -19.69 -11.49 -15.42
CA VAL A 119 -18.61 -11.04 -14.54
C VAL A 119 -19.06 -9.69 -13.96
N PRO A 120 -19.22 -9.56 -12.64
CA PRO A 120 -19.75 -8.33 -12.07
C PRO A 120 -18.87 -7.14 -12.46
N ASP A 121 -19.48 -6.04 -12.91
CA ASP A 121 -18.74 -4.83 -13.26
C ASP A 121 -18.06 -4.28 -12.00
N VAL A 122 -16.73 -4.29 -12.02
CA VAL A 122 -15.93 -3.88 -10.87
C VAL A 122 -15.71 -2.37 -10.85
N GLY A 123 -16.04 -1.63 -11.92
CA GLY A 123 -15.73 -0.20 -12.03
C GLY A 123 -14.23 0.08 -12.19
N SER A 124 -13.89 1.36 -12.39
CA SER A 124 -12.49 1.79 -12.56
C SER A 124 -11.94 2.39 -11.26
N ALA A 125 -10.72 2.00 -10.89
CA ALA A 125 -9.98 2.65 -9.81
C ALA A 125 -9.31 3.95 -10.24
N SER A 126 -9.16 4.85 -9.28
CA SER A 126 -8.38 6.08 -9.42
C SER A 126 -7.01 5.90 -8.78
N MET A 127 -5.97 6.45 -9.42
CA MET A 127 -4.59 6.44 -8.91
C MET A 127 -3.95 7.81 -9.16
N TRP A 128 -3.18 8.28 -8.18
CA TRP A 128 -2.42 9.53 -8.25
C TRP A 128 -1.17 9.45 -7.37
N THR A 129 -0.30 10.46 -7.46
CA THR A 129 0.89 10.57 -6.62
C THR A 129 0.92 11.88 -5.84
N ARG A 130 1.64 11.91 -4.72
CA ARG A 130 1.87 13.08 -3.88
C ARG A 130 3.36 13.22 -3.54
N LYS A 131 3.84 14.45 -3.35
CA LYS A 131 5.28 14.76 -3.19
C LYS A 131 5.75 14.82 -1.73
N ASP A 132 4.83 14.76 -0.78
CA ASP A 132 5.08 14.82 0.66
C ASP A 132 5.53 13.45 1.22
N LEU A 133 6.54 12.86 0.58
CA LEU A 133 7.04 11.51 0.89
C LEU A 133 7.60 11.41 2.32
N ALA A 134 8.34 12.43 2.76
CA ALA A 134 8.98 12.43 4.07
C ALA A 134 7.94 12.58 5.19
N GLU A 135 6.99 13.50 5.00
CA GLU A 135 5.89 13.76 5.92
C GLU A 135 4.98 12.54 6.04
N PHE A 136 4.64 11.89 4.91
CA PHE A 136 3.87 10.66 4.90
C PHE A 136 4.56 9.55 5.71
N LYS A 137 5.83 9.24 5.42
CA LYS A 137 6.57 8.21 6.15
C LYS A 137 6.70 8.52 7.64
N GLN A 138 6.88 9.79 8.01
CA GLN A 138 6.94 10.21 9.40
C GLN A 138 5.59 10.02 10.10
N ALA A 139 4.48 10.39 9.44
CA ALA A 139 3.13 10.21 9.96
C ALA A 139 2.82 8.72 10.20
N ILE A 140 3.09 7.85 9.23
CA ILE A 140 2.89 6.39 9.36
C ILE A 140 3.72 5.82 10.52
N LYS A 141 4.98 6.24 10.67
CA LYS A 141 5.82 5.81 11.80
C LYS A 141 5.29 6.30 13.15
N ALA A 142 4.69 7.48 13.20
CA ALA A 142 4.17 8.09 14.43
C ALA A 142 2.82 7.50 14.85
N GLU A 143 1.99 7.10 13.89
CA GLU A 143 0.72 6.39 14.13
C GLU A 143 0.95 5.03 14.82
N GLY A 144 2.09 4.40 14.54
CA GLY A 144 2.48 3.12 15.13
C GLY A 144 1.71 1.94 14.53
N GLY A 145 1.91 0.76 15.09
CA GLY A 145 1.25 -0.48 14.62
C GLY A 145 1.85 -1.07 13.34
N ASP A 146 1.05 -1.89 12.65
CA ASP A 146 1.48 -2.72 11.52
C ASP A 146 1.43 -2.00 10.16
N ALA A 147 1.52 -0.66 10.17
CA ALA A 147 1.49 0.19 8.98
C ALA A 147 2.86 0.28 8.26
N VAL A 148 3.91 -0.30 8.86
CA VAL A 148 5.25 -0.44 8.28
C VAL A 148 5.59 -1.91 8.15
N LEU A 149 5.74 -2.40 6.92
CA LEU A 149 6.02 -3.80 6.62
C LEU A 149 7.36 -3.96 5.94
N LYS A 150 8.03 -5.08 6.20
CA LYS A 150 9.20 -5.49 5.43
C LYS A 150 8.76 -6.54 4.41
N VAL A 151 8.95 -6.24 3.14
CA VAL A 151 8.73 -7.18 2.04
C VAL A 151 10.09 -7.75 1.63
N GLY A 152 10.34 -9.02 1.91
CA GLY A 152 11.56 -9.74 1.57
C GLY A 152 11.80 -9.85 0.06
N HIS A 153 13.00 -10.26 -0.33
CA HIS A 153 13.31 -10.50 -1.75
C HIS A 153 12.57 -11.77 -2.19
N GLY A 154 12.02 -11.82 -3.41
CA GLY A 154 11.21 -12.98 -3.82
C GLY A 154 9.82 -13.06 -3.15
N GLU A 155 9.49 -12.16 -2.22
CA GLU A 155 8.21 -12.19 -1.52
C GLU A 155 7.15 -11.34 -2.22
N THR A 156 5.90 -11.76 -2.09
CA THR A 156 4.71 -10.93 -2.29
C THR A 156 3.96 -10.82 -0.97
N VAL A 157 3.65 -9.59 -0.56
CA VAL A 157 2.77 -9.33 0.57
C VAL A 157 1.39 -8.95 0.05
N THR A 158 0.35 -9.62 0.53
CA THR A 158 -1.05 -9.31 0.23
C THR A 158 -1.74 -8.80 1.48
N ILE A 159 -2.18 -7.54 1.44
CA ILE A 159 -3.02 -6.95 2.49
C ILE A 159 -4.47 -7.14 2.09
N ARG A 160 -5.21 -7.92 2.87
CA ARG A 160 -6.62 -8.22 2.67
C ARG A 160 -7.47 -7.24 3.47
N VAL A 161 -8.33 -6.51 2.78
CA VAL A 161 -9.11 -5.40 3.32
C VAL A 161 -10.59 -5.65 3.02
N PRO A 162 -11.35 -6.20 3.98
CA PRO A 162 -12.79 -6.41 3.84
C PRO A 162 -13.55 -5.11 3.57
N THR A 163 -14.60 -5.17 2.75
CA THR A 163 -15.53 -4.04 2.62
C THR A 163 -16.28 -3.83 3.92
N HIS A 164 -16.36 -2.59 4.39
CA HIS A 164 -17.13 -2.23 5.57
C HIS A 164 -18.60 -1.97 5.20
N GLU A 165 -19.56 -2.41 6.02
CA GLU A 165 -21.00 -2.25 5.75
C GLU A 165 -21.43 -0.79 5.57
N ASP A 166 -20.85 0.11 6.38
CA ASP A 166 -21.09 1.55 6.26
C ASP A 166 -20.20 2.25 5.22
N GLY A 167 -19.31 1.52 4.55
CA GLY A 167 -18.34 2.09 3.61
C GLY A 167 -18.86 2.05 2.17
N THR A 168 -18.38 2.99 1.35
CA THR A 168 -18.71 3.06 -0.08
C THR A 168 -17.48 3.06 -0.98
N CYS A 169 -16.30 3.33 -0.43
CA CYS A 169 -15.07 3.45 -1.21
C CYS A 169 -13.85 3.08 -0.37
N LEU A 170 -12.91 2.34 -0.95
CA LEU A 170 -11.60 2.10 -0.38
C LEU A 170 -10.64 3.21 -0.81
N PHE A 171 -9.78 3.65 0.10
CA PHE A 171 -8.63 4.49 -0.17
C PHE A 171 -7.37 3.79 0.32
N TRP A 172 -6.28 3.97 -0.43
CA TRP A 172 -4.97 3.48 -0.06
C TRP A 172 -3.90 4.51 -0.36
N GLU A 173 -2.84 4.47 0.44
CA GLU A 173 -1.63 5.25 0.26
C GLU A 173 -0.43 4.37 0.60
N PHE A 174 0.65 4.47 -0.17
CA PHE A 174 1.87 3.73 0.11
C PHE A 174 3.13 4.40 -0.43
N ALA A 175 4.24 4.04 0.21
CA ALA A 175 5.58 4.45 -0.17
C ALA A 175 6.61 3.39 0.25
N THR A 176 7.79 3.42 -0.34
CA THR A 176 8.94 2.59 0.07
C THR A 176 10.17 3.42 0.35
N ASP A 177 11.19 2.84 0.99
CA ASP A 177 12.41 3.60 1.32
C ASP A 177 13.32 3.90 0.13
N SER A 178 13.76 2.91 -0.63
CA SER A 178 14.89 3.09 -1.56
C SER A 178 14.69 2.56 -2.98
N TYR A 179 13.65 1.77 -3.20
CA TYR A 179 13.46 1.05 -4.46
C TYR A 179 11.97 0.94 -4.76
N ASP A 180 11.64 0.78 -6.03
CA ASP A 180 10.28 0.47 -6.46
C ASP A 180 9.77 -0.85 -5.91
N ILE A 181 8.46 -1.05 -5.99
CA ILE A 181 7.79 -2.33 -5.69
C ILE A 181 6.66 -2.53 -6.69
N GLY A 182 6.31 -3.77 -7.01
CA GLY A 182 5.10 -4.09 -7.76
C GLY A 182 3.87 -3.79 -6.90
N PHE A 183 2.87 -3.14 -7.49
CA PHE A 183 1.60 -2.89 -6.83
C PHE A 183 0.43 -3.20 -7.75
N GLY A 184 -0.54 -3.95 -7.24
CA GLY A 184 -1.82 -4.21 -7.88
C GLY A 184 -2.93 -4.39 -6.85
N VAL A 185 -4.18 -4.32 -7.33
CA VAL A 185 -5.39 -4.43 -6.50
C VAL A 185 -6.32 -5.44 -7.15
N PHE A 186 -6.79 -6.39 -6.36
CA PHE A 186 -7.79 -7.37 -6.77
C PHE A 186 -8.98 -7.31 -5.81
N PHE A 187 -10.14 -7.76 -6.26
CA PHE A 187 -11.34 -7.84 -5.46
C PHE A 187 -11.84 -9.29 -5.44
N GLU A 188 -11.86 -9.87 -4.26
CA GLU A 188 -12.41 -11.20 -4.01
C GLU A 188 -13.89 -11.05 -3.60
N TRP A 189 -14.78 -11.60 -4.41
CA TRP A 189 -16.23 -11.50 -4.24
C TRP A 189 -16.71 -12.44 -3.13
N GLY A 190 -17.63 -11.97 -2.30
CA GLY A 190 -18.28 -12.79 -1.27
C GLY A 190 -18.24 -12.14 0.10
N PRO A 191 -19.02 -12.65 1.07
CA PRO A 191 -18.94 -12.18 2.43
C PRO A 191 -17.56 -12.52 3.02
N SER A 192 -16.97 -11.58 3.74
CA SER A 192 -15.81 -11.88 4.58
C SER A 192 -16.29 -12.38 5.94
N GLU A 193 -15.69 -13.45 6.45
CA GLU A 193 -15.97 -13.93 7.81
C GLU A 193 -15.42 -12.94 8.87
N ASP A 194 -14.36 -12.22 8.50
CA ASP A 194 -13.72 -11.19 9.32
C ASP A 194 -13.95 -9.79 8.76
N SER A 195 -14.14 -8.82 9.67
CA SER A 195 -14.14 -7.38 9.33
C SER A 195 -12.76 -6.73 9.47
N GLU A 196 -11.76 -7.53 9.83
CA GLU A 196 -10.41 -7.07 10.16
C GLU A 196 -9.46 -7.12 8.96
N VAL A 197 -8.52 -6.18 8.90
CA VAL A 197 -7.46 -6.20 7.89
C VAL A 197 -6.45 -7.29 8.26
N THR A 198 -6.18 -8.19 7.32
CA THR A 198 -5.20 -9.27 7.50
C THR A 198 -4.07 -9.17 6.49
N ILE A 199 -2.89 -9.68 6.85
CA ILE A 199 -1.68 -9.61 6.02
C ILE A 199 -1.19 -11.03 5.74
N HIS A 200 -1.00 -11.35 4.46
CA HIS A 200 -0.47 -12.62 3.99
C HIS A 200 0.86 -12.39 3.30
N ILE A 201 1.85 -13.23 3.61
CA ILE A 201 3.17 -13.20 2.98
C ILE A 201 3.35 -14.52 2.24
N SER A 202 3.63 -14.44 0.94
CA SER A 202 3.95 -15.59 0.11
C SER A 202 5.33 -15.39 -0.49
N GLU A 203 6.22 -16.35 -0.31
CA GLU A 203 7.46 -16.46 -1.07
C GLU A 203 7.07 -17.06 -2.43
N SER A 204 7.48 -16.46 -3.55
CA SER A 204 7.27 -17.08 -4.85
C SER A 204 8.20 -18.29 -4.96
N GLU A 205 7.73 -19.46 -4.52
CA GLU A 205 8.33 -20.75 -4.85
C GLU A 205 8.06 -21.03 -6.32
N ASP A 206 9.12 -21.31 -7.08
CA ASP A 206 9.06 -21.99 -8.37
C ASP A 206 8.13 -23.20 -8.23
N GLU A 207 6.96 -23.15 -8.87
CA GLU A 207 6.15 -24.33 -9.17
C GLU A 207 6.94 -25.19 -10.18
N ASP A 208 7.96 -25.91 -9.70
CA ASP A 208 8.33 -27.20 -10.30
C ASP A 208 7.18 -28.17 -9.98
N GLU A 209 6.02 -27.95 -10.61
CA GLU A 209 4.98 -28.98 -10.71
C GLU A 209 5.59 -30.15 -11.48
N ASP A 210 6.05 -31.17 -10.76
CA ASP A 210 6.40 -32.47 -11.33
C ASP A 210 5.18 -33.00 -12.11
N PRO A 211 5.20 -33.06 -13.45
CA PRO A 211 4.03 -33.40 -14.25
C PRO A 211 3.66 -34.90 -14.20
N GLU A 212 4.34 -35.72 -13.38
CA GLU A 212 4.16 -37.18 -13.39
C GLU A 212 2.94 -37.71 -12.61
N ASN A 213 1.97 -36.87 -12.21
CA ASN A 213 0.70 -37.35 -11.63
C ASN A 213 -0.57 -36.83 -12.33
N ALA A 214 -0.44 -36.34 -13.57
CA ALA A 214 -1.53 -35.78 -14.37
C ALA A 214 -2.23 -36.78 -15.31
N ASP A 215 -2.20 -38.08 -15.02
CA ASP A 215 -2.76 -39.13 -15.90
C ASP A 215 -3.96 -39.90 -15.26
N ASP A 216 -4.76 -39.21 -14.43
CA ASP A 216 -6.11 -39.69 -14.07
C ASP A 216 -7.18 -38.82 -14.76
N PRO A 217 -7.65 -39.20 -15.97
CA PRO A 217 -8.67 -38.47 -16.70
C PRO A 217 -10.08 -38.56 -16.08
N GLU A 218 -10.30 -39.31 -14.98
CA GLU A 218 -11.60 -39.40 -14.29
C GLU A 218 -11.73 -38.48 -13.06
N ARG A 219 -10.63 -37.85 -12.61
CA ARG A 219 -10.68 -36.76 -11.63
C ARG A 219 -10.88 -35.43 -12.36
N GLY A 220 -12.12 -35.15 -12.72
CA GLY A 220 -12.50 -33.89 -13.33
C GLY A 220 -11.89 -32.69 -12.58
N ALA A 221 -11.27 -31.78 -13.34
CA ALA A 221 -10.72 -30.49 -12.90
C ALA A 221 -11.77 -29.54 -12.26
N HIS A 222 -12.97 -30.03 -11.98
CA HIS A 222 -14.12 -29.28 -11.49
C HIS A 222 -14.32 -29.36 -9.97
N ALA A 223 -13.66 -30.28 -9.25
CA ALA A 223 -13.92 -30.42 -7.80
C ALA A 223 -13.13 -29.45 -6.90
N ALA A 224 -12.10 -28.78 -7.41
CA ALA A 224 -11.25 -27.85 -6.63
C ALA A 224 -11.46 -26.37 -6.98
N ALA A 225 -12.17 -26.08 -8.08
CA ALA A 225 -12.42 -24.72 -8.55
C ALA A 225 -13.71 -24.10 -7.98
N GLU A 226 -14.65 -24.91 -7.49
CA GLU A 226 -15.96 -24.41 -7.03
C GLU A 226 -15.96 -23.75 -5.64
N ASP A 227 -14.90 -23.90 -4.84
CA ASP A 227 -14.87 -23.38 -3.46
C ASP A 227 -14.00 -22.12 -3.28
N ARG A 228 -13.29 -21.67 -4.34
CA ARG A 228 -12.51 -20.44 -4.27
C ARG A 228 -13.38 -19.25 -4.72
N PRO A 229 -13.50 -18.19 -3.91
CA PRO A 229 -14.32 -17.05 -4.28
C PRO A 229 -13.80 -16.39 -5.57
N LEU A 230 -14.73 -15.97 -6.43
CA LEU A 230 -14.40 -15.27 -7.67
C LEU A 230 -13.51 -14.07 -7.37
N THR A 231 -12.40 -13.91 -8.10
CA THR A 231 -11.47 -12.79 -7.92
C THR A 231 -11.35 -11.98 -9.21
N THR A 232 -11.61 -10.68 -9.12
CA THR A 232 -11.52 -9.74 -10.25
C THR A 232 -10.29 -8.83 -10.12
N CYS A 233 -9.61 -8.54 -11.23
CA CYS A 233 -8.51 -7.58 -11.25
C CYS A 233 -9.06 -6.15 -11.34
N VAL A 234 -8.74 -5.32 -10.34
CA VAL A 234 -9.10 -3.88 -10.32
C VAL A 234 -7.95 -3.04 -10.87
N ILE A 235 -6.72 -3.32 -10.40
CA ILE A 235 -5.49 -2.70 -10.88
C ILE A 235 -4.48 -3.81 -11.14
N PRO A 236 -4.00 -4.00 -12.38
CA PRO A 236 -2.96 -4.96 -12.67
C PRO A 236 -1.66 -4.62 -11.93
N VAL A 237 -0.89 -5.65 -11.59
CA VAL A 237 0.38 -5.48 -10.89
C VAL A 237 1.40 -4.85 -11.84
N TYR A 238 1.89 -3.66 -11.48
CA TYR A 238 2.99 -2.99 -12.17
C TYR A 238 3.94 -2.37 -11.16
N ARG A 239 5.21 -2.24 -11.55
CA ARG A 239 6.26 -1.60 -10.73
C ARG A 239 5.96 -0.11 -10.57
N ARG A 240 6.04 0.39 -9.33
CA ARG A 240 5.79 1.78 -8.97
C ARG A 240 7.02 2.38 -8.29
N ASP A 241 7.47 3.54 -8.77
CA ASP A 241 8.56 4.30 -8.16
C ASP A 241 8.12 5.01 -6.86
N CYS A 242 7.46 4.29 -5.96
CA CYS A 242 6.91 4.79 -4.70
C CYS A 242 7.98 5.07 -3.62
N HIS A 243 9.27 4.94 -3.98
CA HIS A 243 10.40 5.46 -3.24
C HIS A 243 10.69 6.94 -3.56
N GLN A 244 10.06 7.50 -4.60
CA GLN A 244 10.23 8.90 -5.03
C GLN A 244 9.02 9.77 -4.67
N GLU A 245 7.81 9.22 -4.77
CA GLU A 245 6.55 9.90 -4.45
C GLU A 245 5.63 8.94 -3.68
N VAL A 246 4.69 9.48 -2.91
CA VAL A 246 3.63 8.68 -2.28
C VAL A 246 2.65 8.28 -3.38
N TYR A 247 2.39 7.00 -3.54
CA TYR A 247 1.33 6.51 -4.42
C TYR A 247 0.04 6.41 -3.63
N ALA A 248 -1.06 6.86 -4.21
CA ALA A 248 -2.37 6.83 -3.61
C ALA A 248 -3.41 6.43 -4.63
N GLY A 249 -4.55 5.94 -4.15
CA GLY A 249 -5.66 5.62 -5.01
C GLY A 249 -6.94 5.36 -4.24
N SER A 250 -8.01 5.20 -5.00
CA SER A 250 -9.32 4.86 -4.47
C SER A 250 -10.12 3.99 -5.43
N HIS A 251 -11.07 3.25 -4.86
CA HIS A 251 -11.99 2.42 -5.61
C HIS A 251 -13.34 2.35 -4.90
N VAL A 252 -14.40 2.74 -5.61
CA VAL A 252 -15.78 2.60 -5.13
C VAL A 252 -16.07 1.12 -4.95
N TYR A 253 -16.73 0.75 -3.87
CA TYR A 253 -17.06 -0.64 -3.59
C TYR A 253 -17.94 -1.21 -4.71
N PRO A 254 -17.48 -2.25 -5.43
CA PRO A 254 -18.28 -2.86 -6.47
C PRO A 254 -19.35 -3.81 -5.89
N GLY A 255 -19.19 -4.19 -4.62
CA GLY A 255 -20.10 -5.04 -3.85
C GLY A 255 -19.47 -5.42 -2.51
N GLN A 256 -20.03 -6.44 -1.85
CA GLN A 256 -19.42 -7.03 -0.65
C GLN A 256 -18.28 -7.98 -1.05
N GLY A 257 -17.13 -7.83 -0.40
CA GLY A 257 -15.94 -8.59 -0.74
C GLY A 257 -14.72 -8.20 0.07
N VAL A 258 -13.57 -8.68 -0.40
CA VAL A 258 -12.27 -8.40 0.20
C VAL A 258 -11.33 -7.86 -0.87
N TYR A 259 -10.83 -6.64 -0.68
CA TYR A 259 -9.75 -6.13 -1.50
C TYR A 259 -8.44 -6.84 -1.15
N GLN A 260 -7.66 -7.20 -2.16
CA GLN A 260 -6.31 -7.72 -2.01
C GLN A 260 -5.33 -6.71 -2.60
N LEU A 261 -4.66 -5.94 -1.73
CA LEU A 261 -3.59 -5.04 -2.11
C LEU A 261 -2.29 -5.85 -2.15
N LYS A 262 -1.79 -6.11 -3.36
CA LYS A 262 -0.60 -6.94 -3.58
C LYS A 262 0.62 -6.06 -3.75
N PHE A 263 1.57 -6.22 -2.85
CA PHE A 263 2.91 -5.62 -2.88
C PHE A 263 3.91 -6.69 -3.29
N ASP A 264 4.25 -6.68 -4.57
CA ASP A 264 5.03 -7.73 -5.23
C ASP A 264 6.51 -7.33 -5.30
N ASN A 265 7.35 -8.12 -4.64
CA ASN A 265 8.80 -8.02 -4.69
C ASN A 265 9.46 -9.32 -5.21
N SER A 266 8.69 -10.18 -5.89
CA SER A 266 9.15 -11.45 -6.48
C SER A 266 10.33 -11.26 -7.43
N TYR A 267 10.33 -10.16 -8.18
CA TYR A 267 11.40 -9.81 -9.13
C TYR A 267 12.73 -9.41 -8.49
N SER A 268 12.75 -9.12 -7.18
CA SER A 268 13.98 -8.71 -6.51
C SER A 268 14.77 -9.92 -6.03
N LEU A 269 16.00 -10.08 -6.53
CA LEU A 269 16.89 -11.18 -6.12
C LEU A 269 17.58 -10.95 -4.77
N TRP A 270 17.83 -9.69 -4.38
CA TRP A 270 18.71 -9.36 -3.24
C TRP A 270 18.20 -8.23 -2.35
N ARG A 271 17.07 -7.61 -2.71
CA ARG A 271 16.62 -6.35 -2.10
C ARG A 271 15.26 -6.53 -1.48
N SER A 272 15.22 -6.52 -0.14
CA SER A 272 13.97 -6.29 0.59
C SER A 272 13.52 -4.83 0.43
N LYS A 273 12.23 -4.59 0.68
CA LYS A 273 11.61 -3.26 0.71
C LYS A 273 11.04 -2.99 2.10
N THR A 274 11.24 -1.78 2.60
CA THR A 274 10.44 -1.26 3.72
C THR A 274 9.25 -0.53 3.10
N LEU A 275 8.05 -1.07 3.30
CA LEU A 275 6.78 -0.54 2.83
C LEU A 275 6.12 0.25 3.96
N TYR A 276 5.70 1.47 3.66
CA TYR A 276 4.82 2.30 4.48
C TYR A 276 3.49 2.33 3.78
N TYR A 277 2.40 1.96 4.46
CA TYR A 277 1.08 1.99 3.85
C TYR A 277 0.02 2.48 4.83
N ARG A 278 -1.10 2.91 4.26
CA ARG A 278 -2.34 3.21 5.00
C ARG A 278 -3.52 2.86 4.13
N VAL A 279 -4.56 2.31 4.75
CA VAL A 279 -5.85 2.03 4.13
C VAL A 279 -6.97 2.58 5.02
N TYR A 280 -8.02 3.09 4.39
CA TYR A 280 -9.22 3.57 5.07
C TYR A 280 -10.40 3.55 4.11
N TYR A 281 -11.60 3.64 4.64
CA TYR A 281 -12.81 3.75 3.84
C TYR A 281 -13.54 5.06 4.11
N THR A 282 -14.36 5.47 3.15
CA THR A 282 -15.30 6.60 3.30
C THR A 282 -16.73 6.10 3.28
N ARG A 283 -17.63 6.91 3.80
CA ARG A 283 -19.08 6.77 3.63
C ARG A 283 -19.51 7.59 2.43
#